data_AF-A0A945GPF5-F1
#
_entry.id   AF-A0A945GPF5-F1
#
_cell.length_a   1.000
_cell.length_b   1.000
_cell.length_c   1.000
_cell.angle_alpha   90.00
_cell.angle_beta   90.00
_cell.angle_gamma   90.00
#
_symmetry.space_group_name_H-M   'P 1'
#
loop_
_entity.id
_entity.type
_entity.pdbx_description
1 polymer ?
#
loop_
_entity_poly.entity_id
_entity_poly.type
_entity_poly.pdbx_seq_one_letter_code
_entity_poly.pdbx_strand_id
1 'polypeptide(L)'
;ALTRPRGVAVRRMGPAWEKRRPEVPVVVREEDGMLEEELFDGLGGSLALVHSPLGKEMKGGLRLTVDGRYELELVQGGMDGVLLHNLTAGKHWIELEYAGKNQRMEVELRGGRVLTVGFKLRGLGFLTLLTLNPFAEQVWASGWKEMFPDLVVEEAYFDGELAP
;
A
#
# COMPACT_ATOMS: atom_id res chain seq x y z
N ALA A 1 -10.90 -47.53 -49.78
CA ALA A 1 -10.30 -46.47 -48.95
C ALA A 1 -11.36 -45.40 -48.69
N LEU A 2 -11.70 -45.14 -47.42
CA LEU A 2 -12.64 -44.10 -46.99
C LEU A 2 -11.87 -42.78 -46.78
N THR A 3 -12.22 -41.70 -47.47
CA THR A 3 -11.78 -40.35 -47.12
C THR A 3 -13.01 -39.46 -46.95
N ARG A 4 -13.24 -39.00 -45.71
CA ARG A 4 -14.23 -37.95 -45.40
C ARG A 4 -13.60 -36.59 -45.71
N PRO A 5 -14.27 -35.66 -46.42
CA PRO A 5 -13.81 -34.29 -46.47
C PRO A 5 -14.46 -33.44 -45.37
N ARG A 6 -13.59 -32.88 -44.53
CA ARG A 6 -13.61 -31.52 -43.97
C ARG A 6 -14.89 -31.05 -43.26
N GLY A 7 -14.78 -30.94 -41.94
CA GLY A 7 -15.66 -30.09 -41.12
C GLY A 7 -15.50 -28.61 -41.52
N VAL A 8 -16.63 -27.96 -41.78
CA VAL A 8 -16.72 -26.51 -42.00
C VAL A 8 -16.77 -25.85 -40.63
N ALA A 9 -15.72 -25.12 -40.25
CA ALA A 9 -15.75 -24.27 -39.07
C ALA A 9 -16.65 -23.06 -39.37
N VAL A 10 -17.86 -23.06 -38.80
CA VAL A 10 -18.78 -21.93 -38.88
C VAL A 10 -18.22 -20.79 -38.05
N ARG A 11 -17.75 -19.75 -38.72
CA ARG A 11 -17.28 -18.50 -38.10
C ARG A 11 -18.51 -17.80 -37.49
N ARG A 12 -18.71 -17.93 -36.17
CA ARG A 12 -19.75 -17.18 -35.46
C ARG A 12 -19.38 -15.69 -35.55
N MET A 13 -20.32 -14.87 -35.98
CA MET A 13 -20.16 -13.42 -35.93
C MET A 13 -19.94 -13.01 -34.47
N GLY A 14 -18.96 -12.15 -34.22
CA GLY A 14 -18.71 -11.56 -32.92
C GLY A 14 -19.97 -10.86 -32.39
N PRO A 15 -20.14 -10.79 -31.06
CA PRO A 15 -21.34 -10.22 -30.46
C PRO A 15 -21.47 -8.73 -30.85
N ALA A 16 -22.71 -8.28 -31.08
CA ALA A 16 -23.02 -7.01 -31.73
C ALA A 16 -22.48 -5.75 -31.01
N TRP A 17 -22.05 -5.87 -29.76
CA TRP A 17 -21.47 -4.78 -28.96
C TRP A 17 -20.04 -4.40 -29.37
N GLU A 18 -19.36 -5.23 -30.17
CA GLU A 18 -17.98 -4.98 -30.62
C GLU A 18 -17.87 -3.76 -31.58
N LYS A 19 -18.98 -3.30 -32.17
CA LYS A 19 -18.92 -2.28 -33.24
C LYS A 19 -19.10 -0.82 -32.83
N ARG A 20 -19.40 -0.49 -31.58
CA ARG A 20 -19.49 0.93 -31.16
C ARG A 20 -19.29 1.06 -29.65
N ARG A 21 -18.11 1.53 -29.24
CA ARG A 21 -17.96 2.17 -27.93
C ARG A 21 -18.82 3.45 -27.99
N PRO A 22 -19.86 3.61 -27.17
CA PRO A 22 -20.62 4.85 -27.15
C PRO A 22 -19.69 5.98 -26.71
N GLU A 23 -19.55 7.00 -27.56
CA GLU A 23 -18.94 8.27 -27.20
C GLU A 23 -19.93 9.02 -26.32
N VAL A 24 -19.94 8.69 -25.03
CA VAL A 24 -20.64 9.49 -24.04
C VAL A 24 -19.83 10.78 -23.89
N PRO A 25 -20.40 11.97 -24.14
CA PRO A 25 -19.71 13.20 -23.82
C PRO A 25 -19.46 13.21 -22.31
N VAL A 26 -18.19 13.09 -21.93
CA VAL A 26 -17.78 13.26 -20.54
C VAL A 26 -17.98 14.74 -20.23
N VAL A 27 -19.10 15.06 -19.61
CA VAL A 27 -19.28 16.36 -18.96
C VAL A 27 -18.40 16.32 -17.73
N VAL A 28 -17.17 16.82 -17.85
CA VAL A 28 -16.33 17.11 -16.68
C VAL A 28 -16.99 18.30 -16.00
N ARG A 29 -17.78 18.01 -14.98
CA ARG A 29 -18.30 19.02 -14.07
C ARG A 29 -17.21 19.21 -13.02
N GLU A 30 -16.50 20.32 -13.08
CA GLU A 30 -15.62 20.77 -12.00
C GLU A 30 -16.52 21.14 -10.81
N GLU A 31 -16.99 20.14 -10.06
CA GLU A 31 -17.58 20.36 -8.75
C GLU A 31 -16.45 20.37 -7.73
N ASP A 32 -16.10 21.58 -7.31
CA ASP A 32 -15.38 22.00 -6.10
C ASP A 32 -14.78 20.87 -5.24
N GLY A 33 -13.45 20.90 -5.07
CA GLY A 33 -12.62 19.90 -4.38
C GLY A 33 -12.91 19.57 -2.91
N MET A 34 -14.07 19.95 -2.36
CA MET A 34 -14.56 19.44 -1.09
C MET A 34 -15.26 18.07 -1.22
N LEU A 35 -15.82 17.72 -2.38
CA LEU A 35 -16.46 16.41 -2.58
C LEU A 35 -15.45 15.27 -2.77
N GLU A 36 -14.22 15.59 -3.17
CA GLU A 36 -13.17 14.59 -3.38
C GLU A 36 -12.67 14.00 -2.06
N GLU A 37 -12.39 14.80 -1.04
CA GLU A 37 -11.78 14.30 0.21
C GLU A 37 -12.72 13.38 0.99
N GLU A 38 -14.01 13.73 1.12
CA GLU A 38 -15.03 12.87 1.76
C GLU A 38 -15.28 11.57 0.99
N LEU A 39 -15.15 11.58 -0.34
CA LEU A 39 -15.27 10.36 -1.16
C LEU A 39 -14.10 9.41 -0.91
N PHE A 40 -12.90 9.96 -0.69
CA PHE A 40 -11.70 9.18 -0.44
C PHE A 40 -11.62 8.66 1.00
N ASP A 41 -12.27 9.31 1.97
CA ASP A 41 -12.33 8.81 3.36
C ASP A 41 -12.99 7.43 3.47
N GLY A 42 -13.82 7.04 2.50
CA GLY A 42 -14.37 5.69 2.37
C GLY A 42 -13.38 4.64 1.82
N LEU A 43 -12.23 5.06 1.29
CA LEU A 43 -11.16 4.17 0.85
C LEU A 43 -10.21 3.84 2.00
N GLY A 44 -9.60 2.65 1.93
CA GLY A 44 -8.48 2.34 2.79
C GLY A 44 -7.26 3.23 2.49
N GLY A 45 -6.58 3.70 3.54
CA GLY A 45 -5.23 4.22 3.49
C GLY A 45 -4.18 3.09 3.48
N SER A 46 -2.93 3.48 3.29
CA SER A 46 -1.78 2.58 3.31
C SER A 46 -0.65 3.16 4.15
N LEU A 47 0.14 2.29 4.76
CA LEU A 47 1.27 2.63 5.60
C LEU A 47 2.53 1.96 5.07
N ALA A 48 3.51 2.76 4.64
CA ALA A 48 4.84 2.28 4.29
C ALA A 48 5.80 2.49 5.48
N LEU A 49 6.30 1.42 6.07
CA LEU A 49 7.42 1.47 7.02
C LEU A 49 8.71 1.14 6.29
N VAL A 50 9.61 2.11 6.18
CA VAL A 50 10.84 1.99 5.41
C VAL A 50 12.06 2.26 6.28
N HIS A 51 13.08 1.43 6.15
CA HIS A 51 14.32 1.60 6.86
C HIS A 51 15.07 2.84 6.35
N SER A 52 15.68 3.58 7.27
CA SER A 52 16.39 4.82 7.00
C SER A 52 17.89 4.65 7.25
N PRO A 53 18.78 5.12 6.34
CA PRO A 53 18.48 5.80 5.07
C PRO A 53 17.77 4.90 4.06
N LEU A 54 16.97 5.50 3.17
CA LEU A 54 16.22 4.78 2.14
C LEU A 54 17.15 3.98 1.22
N GLY A 55 16.68 2.84 0.72
CA GLY A 55 17.44 1.91 -0.12
C GLY A 55 18.50 1.12 0.65
N LYS A 56 18.38 1.08 1.99
CA LYS A 56 19.23 0.25 2.83
C LYS A 56 18.40 -0.88 3.42
N GLU A 57 18.82 -2.09 3.11
CA GLU A 57 18.22 -3.30 3.65
C GLU A 57 18.22 -3.34 5.18
N MET A 58 17.10 -3.82 5.72
CA MET A 58 16.97 -4.26 7.08
C MET A 58 17.86 -5.49 7.32
N LYS A 59 18.54 -5.50 8.48
CA LYS A 59 19.45 -6.59 8.87
C LYS A 59 18.84 -7.57 9.85
N GLY A 60 17.66 -7.28 10.37
CA GLY A 60 16.98 -8.08 11.37
C GLY A 60 15.49 -8.17 11.09
N GLY A 61 14.82 -9.04 11.84
CA GLY A 61 13.38 -9.14 11.78
C GLY A 61 12.69 -7.89 12.33
N LEU A 62 11.45 -7.70 11.90
CA LEU A 62 10.60 -6.57 12.22
C LEU A 62 9.24 -7.10 12.65
N ARG A 63 8.69 -6.55 13.73
CA ARG A 63 7.31 -6.80 14.16
C ARG A 63 6.58 -5.46 14.19
N LEU A 64 5.50 -5.37 13.42
CA LEU A 64 4.64 -4.21 13.35
C LEU A 64 3.30 -4.59 13.97
N THR A 65 2.84 -3.77 14.91
CA THR A 65 1.50 -3.86 15.47
C THR A 65 0.72 -2.59 15.13
N VAL A 66 -0.52 -2.75 14.65
CA VAL A 66 -1.45 -1.63 14.37
C VAL A 66 -2.67 -1.78 15.25
N ASP A 67 -3.00 -0.71 15.99
CA ASP A 67 -4.11 -0.59 16.94
C ASP A 67 -4.18 -1.71 17.99
N GLY A 68 -3.04 -2.34 18.29
CA GLY A 68 -2.93 -3.46 19.22
C GLY A 68 -3.65 -4.74 18.76
N ARG A 69 -4.12 -4.80 17.51
CA ARG A 69 -4.95 -5.89 16.99
C ARG A 69 -4.31 -6.58 15.80
N TYR A 70 -3.78 -5.80 14.87
CA TYR A 70 -3.11 -6.34 13.70
C TYR A 70 -1.64 -6.50 14.00
N GLU A 71 -1.10 -7.67 13.69
CA GLU A 71 0.31 -7.97 13.89
C GLU A 71 0.90 -8.53 12.60
N LEU A 72 2.01 -7.94 12.19
CA LEU A 72 2.78 -8.34 11.03
C LEU A 72 4.22 -8.59 11.44
N GLU A 73 4.70 -9.80 11.21
CA GLU A 73 6.06 -10.21 11.57
C GLU A 73 6.85 -10.58 10.31
N LEU A 74 7.94 -9.86 10.06
CA LEU A 74 8.91 -10.14 9.02
C LEU A 74 10.14 -10.78 9.67
N VAL A 75 10.34 -12.07 9.41
CA VAL A 75 11.40 -12.86 10.05
C VAL A 75 12.76 -12.70 9.34
N GLN A 76 12.76 -12.39 8.04
CA GLN A 76 13.98 -12.26 7.24
C GLN A 76 14.28 -10.81 6.88
N GLY A 77 15.56 -10.44 6.97
CA GLY A 77 16.08 -9.18 6.44
C GLY A 77 16.26 -9.23 4.91
N GLY A 78 16.90 -8.21 4.35
CA GLY A 78 17.13 -8.11 2.89
C GLY A 78 16.03 -7.35 2.12
N MET A 79 15.07 -6.78 2.84
CA MET A 79 14.10 -5.81 2.32
C MET A 79 14.36 -4.45 2.94
N ASP A 80 13.95 -3.39 2.26
CA ASP A 80 14.01 -2.02 2.75
C ASP A 80 12.86 -1.69 3.70
N GLY A 81 11.76 -2.43 3.65
CA GLY A 81 10.61 -2.13 4.48
C GLY A 81 9.38 -2.99 4.22
N VAL A 82 8.24 -2.47 4.63
CA VAL A 82 6.93 -3.08 4.49
C VAL A 82 5.90 -2.03 4.08
N LEU A 83 4.99 -2.42 3.20
CA LEU A 83 3.87 -1.61 2.73
C LEU A 83 2.57 -2.32 3.08
N LEU A 84 1.86 -1.78 4.07
CA LEU A 84 0.59 -2.28 4.55
C LEU A 84 -0.56 -1.52 3.87
N HIS A 85 -1.44 -2.27 3.23
CA HIS A 85 -2.59 -1.75 2.48
C HIS A 85 -3.90 -1.95 3.22
N ASN A 86 -4.94 -1.23 2.78
CA ASN A 86 -6.33 -1.37 3.21
C ASN A 86 -6.57 -1.10 4.71
N LEU A 87 -5.75 -0.26 5.34
CA LEU A 87 -6.06 0.29 6.66
C LEU A 87 -7.19 1.30 6.51
N THR A 88 -8.11 1.44 7.46
CA THR A 88 -9.11 2.51 7.36
C THR A 88 -8.45 3.88 7.31
N ALA A 89 -9.12 4.88 6.71
CA ALA A 89 -8.71 6.25 6.91
C ALA A 89 -8.92 6.65 8.38
N GLY A 90 -8.13 7.62 8.86
CA GLY A 90 -8.20 8.12 10.23
C GLY A 90 -6.97 7.80 11.08
N LYS A 91 -7.14 7.90 12.40
CA LYS A 91 -6.03 7.78 13.36
C LYS A 91 -5.74 6.32 13.69
N HIS A 92 -4.46 5.96 13.64
CA HIS A 92 -3.95 4.64 13.99
C HIS A 92 -2.79 4.75 14.96
N TRP A 93 -2.76 3.85 15.94
CA TRP A 93 -1.58 3.62 16.76
C TRP A 93 -0.71 2.54 16.12
N ILE A 94 0.53 2.88 15.81
CA ILE A 94 1.51 1.92 15.32
C ILE A 94 2.58 1.65 16.38
N GLU A 95 2.95 0.39 16.53
CA GLU A 95 4.08 -0.04 17.34
C GLU A 95 5.03 -0.85 16.47
N LEU A 96 6.29 -0.46 16.46
CA LEU A 96 7.37 -1.12 15.73
C LEU A 96 8.36 -1.71 16.71
N GLU A 97 8.60 -3.01 16.61
CA GLU A 97 9.76 -3.67 17.20
C GLU A 97 10.78 -4.02 16.11
N TYR A 98 12.03 -3.59 16.32
CA TYR A 98 13.15 -3.88 15.43
C TYR A 98 14.45 -4.02 16.23
N ALA A 99 15.14 -5.15 16.03
CA ALA A 99 16.36 -5.54 16.74
C ALA A 99 16.25 -5.42 18.28
N GLY A 100 15.12 -5.85 18.85
CA GLY A 100 14.88 -5.84 20.30
C GLY A 100 14.65 -4.45 20.89
N LYS A 101 14.37 -3.44 20.05
CA LYS A 101 13.90 -2.11 20.46
C LYS A 101 12.50 -1.91 19.97
N ASN A 102 11.64 -1.34 20.82
CA ASN A 102 10.30 -0.95 20.44
C ASN A 102 10.16 0.57 20.41
N GLN A 103 9.31 1.05 19.51
CA GLN A 103 8.88 2.44 19.44
C GLN A 103 7.45 2.49 18.93
N ARG A 104 6.69 3.47 19.40
CA ARG A 104 5.27 3.56 19.11
C ARG A 104 4.90 5.01 18.78
N MET A 105 3.95 5.22 17.87
CA MET A 105 3.42 6.54 17.53
C MET A 105 1.98 6.50 17.03
N GLU A 106 1.27 7.61 17.19
CA GLU A 106 0.01 7.85 16.48
C GLU A 106 0.32 8.41 15.09
N VAL A 107 -0.38 7.89 14.09
CA VAL A 107 -0.36 8.38 12.71
C VAL A 107 -1.79 8.61 12.24
N GLU A 108 -1.98 9.49 11.27
CA GLU A 108 -3.25 9.71 10.61
C GLU A 108 -3.12 9.27 9.16
N LEU A 109 -3.98 8.37 8.70
CA LEU A 109 -3.99 7.85 7.34
C LEU A 109 -5.12 8.50 6.55
N ARG A 110 -4.84 8.83 5.28
CA ARG A 110 -5.85 9.33 4.36
C ARG A 110 -6.19 8.24 3.34
N GLY A 111 -7.46 8.10 3.02
CA GLY A 111 -7.90 7.06 2.09
C GLY A 111 -7.30 7.23 0.70
N GLY A 112 -6.92 6.11 0.08
CA GLY A 112 -6.23 6.08 -1.22
C GLY A 112 -4.79 6.60 -1.20
N ARG A 113 -4.27 7.03 -0.05
CA ARG A 113 -2.91 7.56 0.11
C ARG A 113 -2.03 6.63 0.93
N VAL A 114 -0.72 6.82 0.79
CA VAL A 114 0.33 6.11 1.51
C VAL A 114 1.04 7.09 2.41
N LEU A 115 0.99 6.84 3.72
CA LEU A 115 1.87 7.49 4.68
C LEU A 115 3.19 6.71 4.74
N THR A 116 4.30 7.41 4.51
CA THR A 116 5.63 6.82 4.66
C THR A 116 6.22 7.16 6.02
N VAL A 117 6.67 6.15 6.77
CA VAL A 117 7.34 6.29 8.06
C VAL A 117 8.74 5.71 7.95
N GLY A 118 9.74 6.57 8.03
CA GLY A 118 11.13 6.16 8.07
C GLY A 118 11.54 5.72 9.47
N PHE A 119 12.08 4.51 9.62
CA PHE A 119 12.61 4.03 10.89
C PHE A 119 14.11 3.74 10.85
N LYS A 120 14.81 3.92 11.97
CA LYS A 120 16.23 3.55 12.08
C LYS A 120 16.65 3.32 13.52
N LEU A 121 17.68 2.49 13.68
CA LEU A 121 18.42 2.36 14.93
C LEU A 121 19.55 3.38 14.97
N ARG A 122 19.57 4.20 16.01
CA ARG A 122 20.67 5.11 16.32
C ARG A 122 21.46 4.57 17.50
N GLY A 123 22.76 4.37 17.30
CA GLY A 123 23.70 4.10 18.39
C GLY A 123 24.15 5.40 19.06
N LEU A 124 24.09 5.45 20.38
CA LEU A 124 24.61 6.52 21.24
C LEU A 124 25.47 5.86 22.33
N GLY A 125 26.71 5.53 21.99
CA GLY A 125 27.60 4.76 22.87
C GLY A 125 27.07 3.34 23.10
N PHE A 126 26.77 3.00 24.34
CA PHE A 126 26.20 1.69 24.74
C PHE A 126 24.68 1.60 24.59
N LEU A 127 24.00 2.71 24.24
CA LEU A 127 22.55 2.74 24.05
C LEU A 127 22.20 2.65 22.57
N THR A 128 21.18 1.86 22.26
CA THR A 128 20.54 1.85 20.95
C THR A 128 19.11 2.35 21.09
N LEU A 129 18.73 3.28 20.21
CA LEU A 129 17.41 3.90 20.17
C LEU A 129 16.77 3.65 18.81
N LEU A 130 15.52 3.16 18.81
CA LEU A 130 14.69 3.10 17.63
C LEU A 130 13.94 4.44 17.47
N THR A 131 14.10 5.06 16.30
CA THR A 131 13.38 6.29 15.95
C THR A 131 12.45 6.03 14.77
N LEU A 132 11.24 6.57 14.85
CA LEU A 132 10.24 6.61 13.79
C LEU A 132 10.08 8.06 13.33
N ASN A 133 10.05 8.30 12.03
CA ASN A 133 9.91 9.63 11.44
C ASN A 133 8.88 9.59 10.31
N PRO A 134 7.64 10.05 10.55
CA PRO A 134 6.65 10.16 9.48
C PRO A 134 7.06 11.23 8.48
N PHE A 135 6.83 10.95 7.21
CA PHE A 135 7.01 11.91 6.14
C PHE A 135 5.81 12.87 6.17
N ALA A 136 6.07 14.16 5.95
CA ALA A 136 5.03 15.18 6.08
C ALA A 136 3.90 15.01 5.05
N GLU A 137 4.24 14.48 3.87
CA GLU A 137 3.31 14.29 2.77
C GLU A 137 2.89 12.81 2.65
N GLN A 138 1.59 12.60 2.49
CA GLN A 138 1.04 11.31 2.05
C GLN A 138 0.80 11.39 0.55
N VAL A 139 1.29 10.38 -0.16
CA VAL A 139 1.25 10.34 -1.62
C VAL A 139 0.18 9.37 -2.08
N TRP A 140 -0.34 9.54 -3.29
CA TRP A 140 -1.26 8.57 -3.87
C TRP A 140 -0.62 7.18 -3.95
N ALA A 141 -1.40 6.14 -3.67
CA ALA A 141 -0.90 4.76 -3.73
C ALA A 141 -0.31 4.40 -5.10
N SER A 142 -0.88 4.93 -6.19
CA SER A 142 -0.34 4.78 -7.55
C SER A 142 1.03 5.43 -7.74
N GLY A 143 1.26 6.60 -7.13
CA GLY A 143 2.50 7.36 -7.26
C GLY A 143 3.61 6.94 -6.28
N TRP A 144 3.29 6.16 -5.24
CA TRP A 144 4.28 5.78 -4.23
C TRP A 144 5.43 4.95 -4.81
N LYS A 145 5.12 3.96 -5.66
CA LYS A 145 6.14 3.13 -6.33
C LYS A 145 6.99 3.92 -7.33
N GLU A 146 6.43 4.97 -7.91
CA GLU A 146 7.18 5.86 -8.81
C GLU A 146 8.14 6.77 -8.05
N MET A 147 7.75 7.19 -6.83
CA MET A 147 8.60 7.99 -5.94
C MET A 147 9.74 7.18 -5.32
N PHE A 148 9.52 5.89 -5.08
CA PHE A 148 10.46 4.99 -4.44
C PHE A 148 10.72 3.72 -5.29
N PRO A 149 11.22 3.86 -6.52
CA PRO A 149 11.33 2.73 -7.47
C PRO A 149 12.37 1.69 -7.05
N ASP A 150 13.35 2.12 -6.25
CA ASP A 150 14.46 1.28 -5.82
C ASP A 150 14.20 0.58 -4.48
N LEU A 151 13.06 0.86 -3.82
CA LEU A 151 12.75 0.22 -2.53
C LEU A 151 12.15 -1.17 -2.74
N VAL A 152 12.76 -2.16 -2.10
CA VAL A 152 12.23 -3.52 -2.00
C VAL A 152 11.41 -3.62 -0.71
N VAL A 153 10.09 -3.69 -0.83
CA VAL A 153 9.20 -3.79 0.34
C VAL A 153 8.35 -5.05 0.28
N GLU A 154 8.06 -5.61 1.46
CA GLU A 154 7.02 -6.62 1.60
C GLU A 154 5.66 -5.95 1.51
N GLU A 155 4.76 -6.46 0.68
CA GLU A 155 3.38 -5.98 0.62
C GLU A 155 2.47 -6.86 1.49
N ALA A 156 1.77 -6.22 2.42
CA ALA A 156 0.76 -6.86 3.26
C ALA A 156 -0.59 -6.18 3.05
N TYR A 157 -1.67 -6.95 3.07
CA TYR A 157 -3.02 -6.45 2.90
C TYR A 157 -3.80 -6.68 4.20
N PHE A 158 -4.46 -5.64 4.67
CA PHE A 158 -5.34 -5.74 5.81
C PHE A 158 -6.71 -6.24 5.34
N ASP A 159 -7.15 -7.38 5.90
CA ASP A 159 -8.38 -8.07 5.51
C ASP A 159 -9.57 -7.75 6.45
N GLY A 160 -9.39 -6.84 7.40
CA GLY A 160 -10.36 -6.59 8.47
C GLY A 160 -11.29 -5.40 8.21
N GLU A 161 -12.60 -5.61 8.40
CA GLU A 161 -13.50 -4.54 8.81
C GLU A 161 -13.01 -4.03 10.18
N LEU A 162 -12.42 -2.84 10.23
CA LEU A 162 -12.28 -2.14 11.51
C LEU A 162 -13.70 -1.79 11.95
N ALA A 163 -14.17 -2.48 13.00
CA ALA A 163 -15.45 -2.17 13.62
C ALA A 163 -15.51 -0.66 13.95
N PRO A 164 -16.66 -0.02 13.69
CA PRO A 164 -16.82 1.43 13.70
C PRO A 164 -16.51 2.09 15.05
#